data_AF-A0A970U5S4-F1
#
_entry.id   AF-A0A970U5S4-F1
#
_cell.length_a   1.000
_cell.length_b   1.000
_cell.length_c   1.000
_cell.angle_alpha   90.00
_cell.angle_beta   90.00
_cell.angle_gamma   90.00
#
_symmetry.space_group_name_H-M   'P 1'
#
loop_
_entity.id
_entity.type
_entity.pdbx_description
1 polymer ?
#
loop_
_entity_poly.entity_id
_entity_poly.type
_entity_poly.pdbx_seq_one_letter_code
_entity_poly.pdbx_strand_id
1 'polypeptide(L)'
;MSDKNLLEAYALLRSVTPFEFDCGKLCGASCCNGDENTGMILFHGESEMFSGDEGFKIKSNGENDVLICFGKCDRQKRPLACRFYPFYPLIHERGGRIRFDVVNDIRGAASCPAVYKGLKPKAAFKRAVKRAALCLARDAENLKILRETAEMLRDLTKLRQSLNGGRGSSHPVRLTCRFCAPSYRDGFRQV
;
A
#
# COMPACT_ATOMS: atom_id res chain seq x y z
N MET A 1 14.74 -21.66 -3.56
CA MET A 1 13.79 -22.31 -4.49
C MET A 1 12.42 -21.82 -4.06
N SER A 2 11.80 -20.90 -4.81
CA SER A 2 10.64 -20.14 -4.31
C SER A 2 9.43 -21.03 -3.99
N ASP A 3 8.81 -20.82 -2.83
CA ASP A 3 7.64 -21.55 -2.34
C ASP A 3 6.49 -21.52 -3.38
N LYS A 4 5.86 -22.66 -3.63
CA LYS A 4 4.69 -22.83 -4.51
C LYS A 4 3.57 -21.84 -4.15
N ASN A 5 3.32 -21.59 -2.87
CA ASN A 5 2.28 -20.66 -2.41
C ASN A 5 2.61 -19.21 -2.77
N LEU A 6 3.89 -18.83 -2.65
CA LEU A 6 4.39 -17.51 -3.04
C LEU A 6 4.20 -17.29 -4.55
N LEU A 7 4.60 -18.26 -5.37
CA LEU A 7 4.43 -18.20 -6.82
C LEU A 7 2.94 -18.09 -7.24
N GLU A 8 2.04 -18.78 -6.54
CA GLU A 8 0.60 -18.68 -6.78
C GLU A 8 0.08 -17.26 -6.46
N ALA A 9 0.51 -16.66 -5.35
CA ALA A 9 0.18 -15.28 -4.99
C ALA A 9 0.67 -14.28 -6.07
N TYR A 10 1.88 -14.49 -6.59
CA TYR A 10 2.44 -13.69 -7.68
C TYR A 10 1.59 -13.79 -8.95
N ALA A 11 1.18 -14.99 -9.33
CA ALA A 11 0.36 -15.23 -10.52
C ALA A 11 -1.01 -14.53 -10.40
N LEU A 12 -1.67 -14.64 -9.25
CA LEU A 12 -2.96 -13.98 -8.98
C LEU A 12 -2.91 -12.46 -9.09
N LEU A 13 -1.77 -11.86 -8.74
CA LEU A 13 -1.59 -10.41 -8.73
C LEU A 13 -0.83 -9.86 -9.95
N ARG A 14 -0.47 -10.69 -10.94
CA ARG A 14 0.40 -10.32 -12.07
C ARG A 14 -0.12 -9.15 -12.90
N SER A 15 -1.41 -9.16 -13.24
CA SER A 15 -2.01 -8.18 -14.17
C SER A 15 -3.15 -7.36 -13.56
N VAL A 16 -3.62 -7.69 -12.36
CA VAL A 16 -4.77 -7.02 -11.74
C VAL A 16 -4.36 -5.71 -11.05
N THR A 17 -5.07 -4.62 -11.36
CA THR A 17 -4.85 -3.29 -10.77
C THR A 17 -6.08 -2.83 -9.97
N PRO A 18 -5.92 -1.93 -8.98
CA PRO A 18 -7.03 -1.50 -8.15
C PRO A 18 -8.08 -0.66 -8.89
N PHE A 19 -7.71 -0.01 -10.01
CA PHE A 19 -8.57 0.90 -10.77
C PHE A 19 -8.50 0.63 -12.28
N GLU A 20 -9.43 1.19 -13.06
CA GLU A 20 -9.37 1.16 -14.54
C GLU A 20 -8.41 2.19 -15.14
N PHE A 21 -7.91 3.12 -14.33
CA PHE A 21 -6.99 4.16 -14.74
C PHE A 21 -5.66 4.02 -13.99
N ASP A 22 -4.63 4.67 -14.53
CA ASP A 22 -3.33 4.80 -13.87
C ASP A 22 -3.43 5.73 -12.65
N CYS A 23 -3.35 5.16 -11.44
CA CYS A 23 -3.41 5.92 -10.20
C CYS A 23 -2.23 6.90 -10.04
N GLY A 24 -1.12 6.68 -10.75
CA GLY A 24 0.01 7.61 -10.79
C GLY A 24 -0.40 9.01 -11.27
N LYS A 25 -1.42 9.11 -12.14
CA LYS A 25 -1.97 10.40 -12.59
C LYS A 25 -2.58 11.25 -11.46
N LEU A 26 -2.95 10.64 -10.33
CA LEU A 26 -3.50 11.37 -9.18
C LEU A 26 -2.43 12.08 -8.34
N CYS A 27 -1.19 11.60 -8.36
CA CYS A 27 -0.12 12.05 -7.46
C CYS A 27 1.24 12.21 -8.14
N GLY A 28 1.30 12.23 -9.47
CA GLY A 28 2.57 12.25 -10.21
C GLY A 28 3.43 11.02 -9.94
N ALA A 29 2.81 9.85 -9.76
CA ALA A 29 3.48 8.59 -9.47
C ALA A 29 4.35 8.59 -8.21
N SER A 30 3.99 9.35 -7.16
CA SER A 30 4.77 9.49 -5.92
C SER A 30 5.28 8.16 -5.32
N CYS A 31 4.45 7.10 -5.26
CA CYS A 31 4.91 5.79 -4.77
C CYS A 31 5.73 4.98 -5.78
N CYS A 32 5.63 5.31 -7.07
CA CYS A 32 6.36 4.66 -8.16
C CYS A 32 7.59 5.49 -8.61
N ASN A 33 7.89 6.62 -7.99
CA ASN A 33 9.10 7.42 -8.20
C ASN A 33 9.98 7.34 -6.93
N GLY A 34 10.17 6.13 -6.42
CA GLY A 34 10.89 5.88 -5.19
C GLY A 34 12.37 6.26 -5.26
N ASP A 35 12.97 6.42 -4.08
CA ASP A 35 14.38 6.71 -3.85
C ASP A 35 15.01 5.63 -2.96
N GLU A 36 16.21 5.88 -2.46
CA GLU A 36 16.97 4.97 -1.57
C GLU A 36 16.33 4.71 -0.19
N ASN A 37 15.29 5.48 0.15
CA ASN A 37 14.52 5.40 1.39
C ASN A 37 13.10 4.86 1.16
N THR A 38 12.72 4.66 -0.10
CA THR A 38 11.39 4.18 -0.47
C THR A 38 11.46 2.71 -0.85
N GLY A 39 10.72 1.88 -0.12
CA GLY A 39 10.69 0.45 -0.39
C GLY A 39 9.41 -0.21 0.09
N MET A 40 9.33 -1.51 -0.18
CA MET A 40 8.25 -2.36 0.27
C MET A 40 8.81 -3.56 1.02
N ILE A 41 8.11 -3.93 2.09
CA ILE A 41 8.37 -5.17 2.82
C ILE A 41 8.25 -6.35 1.85
N LEU A 42 9.20 -7.26 1.95
CA LEU A 42 9.20 -8.55 1.28
C LEU A 42 8.57 -9.61 2.17
N PHE A 43 7.80 -10.49 1.55
CA PHE A 43 7.32 -11.73 2.15
C PHE A 43 8.47 -12.75 2.23
N HIS A 44 8.30 -13.75 3.08
CA HIS A 44 9.25 -14.85 3.21
C HIS A 44 9.45 -15.56 1.85
N GLY A 45 10.71 -15.74 1.46
CA GLY A 45 11.12 -16.32 0.17
C GLY A 45 11.11 -15.35 -1.02
N GLU A 46 10.63 -14.12 -0.83
CA GLU A 46 10.49 -13.15 -1.92
C GLU A 46 11.84 -12.51 -2.30
N SER A 47 12.77 -12.38 -1.34
CA SER A 47 14.12 -11.84 -1.58
C SER A 47 14.93 -12.65 -2.58
N GLU A 48 14.76 -13.98 -2.63
CA GLU A 48 15.40 -14.86 -3.61
C GLU A 48 15.04 -14.49 -5.06
N MET A 49 13.85 -13.92 -5.29
CA MET A 49 13.35 -13.57 -6.63
C MET A 49 14.00 -12.30 -7.19
N PHE A 50 14.70 -11.53 -6.35
CA PHE A 50 15.33 -10.26 -6.71
C PHE A 50 16.86 -10.34 -6.69
N SER A 51 17.43 -11.49 -6.38
CA SER A 51 18.88 -11.69 -6.38
C SER A 51 19.45 -11.43 -7.77
N GLY A 52 20.35 -10.44 -7.88
CA GLY A 52 21.01 -10.07 -9.13
C GLY A 52 20.26 -9.07 -10.03
N ASP A 53 19.12 -8.51 -9.60
CA ASP A 53 18.47 -7.42 -10.35
C ASP A 53 19.03 -6.06 -9.91
N GLU A 54 19.84 -5.43 -10.76
CA GLU A 54 20.48 -4.14 -10.48
C GLU A 54 19.48 -2.99 -10.22
N GLY A 55 18.22 -3.16 -10.64
CA GLY A 55 17.15 -2.19 -10.41
C GLY A 55 16.60 -2.19 -8.98
N PHE A 56 16.94 -3.20 -8.17
CA PHE A 56 16.46 -3.35 -6.80
C PHE A 56 17.61 -3.52 -5.81
N LYS A 57 17.43 -2.96 -4.61
CA LYS A 57 18.32 -3.21 -3.48
C LYS A 57 17.52 -3.79 -2.33
N ILE A 58 18.04 -4.84 -1.69
CA ILE A 58 17.42 -5.41 -0.50
C ILE A 58 18.17 -4.85 0.71
N LYS A 59 17.41 -4.27 1.66
CA LYS A 59 17.91 -3.90 2.98
C LYS A 59 17.16 -4.74 4.02
N SER A 60 17.88 -5.44 4.87
CA SER A 60 17.28 -6.12 6.02
C SER A 60 17.24 -5.17 7.22
N ASN A 61 16.13 -5.10 7.93
CA ASN A 61 15.99 -4.28 9.14
C ASN A 61 16.04 -5.12 10.43
N GLY A 62 16.40 -6.40 10.33
CA GLY A 62 16.45 -7.36 11.45
C GLY A 62 15.15 -8.15 11.67
N GLU A 63 14.01 -7.64 11.21
CA GLU A 63 12.71 -8.32 11.32
C GLU A 63 12.16 -8.76 9.97
N ASN A 64 12.31 -7.91 8.95
CA ASN A 64 11.85 -8.16 7.59
C ASN A 64 12.83 -7.58 6.57
N ASP A 65 12.88 -8.20 5.40
CA ASP A 65 13.59 -7.63 4.27
C ASP A 65 12.72 -6.56 3.59
N VAL A 66 13.35 -5.46 3.18
CA VAL A 66 12.72 -4.37 2.44
C VAL A 66 13.40 -4.24 1.09
N LEU A 67 12.60 -4.31 0.03
CA LEU A 67 13.05 -4.03 -1.33
C LEU A 67 12.95 -2.53 -1.60
N ILE A 68 14.10 -1.89 -1.78
CA ILE A 68 14.25 -0.51 -2.22
C ILE A 68 14.18 -0.45 -3.74
N CYS A 69 13.41 0.50 -4.28
CA CYS A 69 13.15 0.64 -5.71
C CYS A 69 13.32 2.10 -6.15
N PHE A 70 14.05 2.31 -7.25
CA PHE A 70 14.31 3.64 -7.85
C PHE A 70 13.23 4.08 -8.85
N GLY A 71 12.02 3.55 -8.71
CA GLY A 71 10.84 3.92 -9.49
C GLY A 71 10.74 3.38 -10.92
N LYS A 72 11.84 2.84 -11.48
CA LYS A 72 11.82 2.18 -12.80
C LYS A 72 11.69 0.67 -12.62
N CYS A 73 10.46 0.18 -12.48
CA CYS A 73 10.21 -1.26 -12.39
C CYS A 73 9.03 -1.73 -13.26
N ASP A 74 9.23 -2.85 -13.94
CA ASP A 74 8.13 -3.62 -14.54
C ASP A 74 7.21 -4.10 -13.42
N ARG A 75 5.91 -3.84 -13.57
CA ARG A 75 4.88 -4.28 -12.63
C ARG A 75 4.95 -5.79 -12.37
N GLN A 76 5.28 -6.59 -13.39
CA GLN A 76 5.36 -8.04 -13.27
C GLN A 76 6.54 -8.51 -12.41
N LYS A 77 7.56 -7.65 -12.24
CA LYS A 77 8.69 -7.91 -11.36
C LYS A 77 8.47 -7.37 -9.95
N ARG A 78 7.56 -6.40 -9.74
CA ARG A 78 7.33 -5.79 -8.42
C ARG A 78 7.06 -6.82 -7.32
N PRO A 79 7.50 -6.56 -6.07
CA PRO A 79 7.11 -7.39 -4.95
C PRO A 79 5.60 -7.30 -4.70
N LEU A 80 5.03 -8.32 -4.06
CA LEU A 80 3.61 -8.49 -3.78
C LEU A 80 3.04 -7.28 -3.04
N ALA A 81 3.76 -6.76 -2.04
CA ALA A 81 3.35 -5.56 -1.31
C ALA A 81 3.11 -4.35 -2.23
N CYS A 82 3.99 -4.15 -3.22
CA CYS A 82 3.81 -3.12 -4.26
C CYS A 82 2.60 -3.37 -5.16
N ARG A 83 2.19 -4.64 -5.37
CA ARG A 83 1.09 -4.99 -6.28
C ARG A 83 -0.28 -4.70 -5.68
N PHE A 84 -0.42 -4.80 -4.35
CA PHE A 84 -1.67 -4.54 -3.66
C PHE A 84 -1.74 -3.17 -2.98
N TYR A 85 -0.60 -2.48 -2.77
CA TYR A 85 -0.58 -1.07 -2.37
C TYR A 85 -1.42 -0.21 -3.34
N PRO A 86 -2.24 0.75 -2.88
CA PRO A 86 -2.33 1.31 -1.52
C PRO A 86 -3.37 0.62 -0.62
N PHE A 87 -3.71 -0.64 -0.91
CA PHE A 87 -4.60 -1.45 -0.10
C PHE A 87 -3.81 -2.53 0.63
N TYR A 88 -4.42 -3.12 1.66
CA TYR A 88 -3.83 -4.22 2.39
C TYR A 88 -4.84 -5.36 2.62
N PRO A 89 -4.46 -6.64 2.49
CA PRO A 89 -5.27 -7.78 2.90
C PRO A 89 -5.29 -7.93 4.42
N LEU A 90 -6.18 -7.22 5.10
CA LEU A 90 -6.32 -7.29 6.55
C LEU A 90 -6.87 -8.66 6.98
N ILE A 91 -6.10 -9.38 7.80
CA ILE A 91 -6.49 -10.69 8.32
C ILE A 91 -7.52 -10.58 9.44
N HIS A 92 -8.47 -11.51 9.46
CA HIS A 92 -9.47 -11.70 10.51
C HIS A 92 -9.55 -13.17 10.87
N GLU A 93 -9.44 -13.48 12.16
CA GLU A 93 -9.48 -14.84 12.68
C GLU A 93 -10.65 -14.98 13.64
N ARG A 94 -11.56 -15.92 13.37
CA ARG A 94 -12.71 -16.20 14.25
C ARG A 94 -13.02 -17.69 14.22
N GLY A 95 -12.99 -18.33 15.40
CA GLY A 95 -13.32 -19.76 15.54
C GLY A 95 -12.45 -20.65 14.65
N GLY A 96 -11.15 -20.39 14.57
CA GLY A 96 -10.20 -21.15 13.74
C GLY A 96 -10.28 -20.88 12.23
N ARG A 97 -11.16 -19.98 11.77
CA ARG A 97 -11.25 -19.61 10.35
C ARG A 97 -10.55 -18.29 10.07
N ILE A 98 -9.69 -18.30 9.06
CA ILE A 98 -9.03 -17.10 8.53
C ILE A 98 -9.88 -16.52 7.39
N ARG A 99 -10.09 -15.20 7.43
CA ARG A 99 -10.67 -14.41 6.34
C ARG A 99 -9.86 -13.15 6.13
N PHE A 100 -9.89 -12.65 4.90
CA PHE A 100 -9.24 -11.39 4.54
C PHE A 100 -10.24 -10.37 4.05
N ASP A 101 -10.06 -9.12 4.47
CA ASP A 101 -10.68 -7.95 3.87
C ASP A 101 -9.65 -7.06 3.21
N VAL A 102 -10.06 -6.29 2.21
CA VAL A 102 -9.17 -5.38 1.49
C VAL A 102 -9.50 -3.97 1.96
N VAL A 103 -8.62 -3.43 2.79
CA VAL A 103 -8.76 -2.13 3.43
C VAL A 103 -7.75 -1.14 2.86
N ASN A 104 -7.97 0.16 3.06
CA ASN A 104 -6.96 1.16 2.78
C ASN A 104 -5.76 0.95 3.70
N ASP A 105 -4.56 0.94 3.13
CA ASP A 105 -3.33 0.94 3.90
C ASP A 105 -3.11 2.34 4.49
N ILE A 106 -3.30 2.47 5.80
CA ILE A 106 -3.21 3.78 6.47
C ILE A 106 -1.81 4.40 6.38
N ARG A 107 -0.77 3.61 6.11
CA ARG A 107 0.59 4.11 5.86
C ARG A 107 0.64 5.01 4.62
N GLY A 108 -0.25 4.79 3.66
CA GLY A 108 -0.42 5.65 2.48
C GLY A 108 -1.25 6.91 2.73
N ALA A 109 -1.79 7.14 3.94
CA ALA A 109 -2.76 8.22 4.15
C ALA A 109 -2.17 9.64 4.06
N ALA A 110 -0.84 9.79 4.16
CA ALA A 110 -0.17 11.07 3.96
C ALA A 110 0.17 11.36 2.48
N SER A 111 0.35 10.32 1.65
CA SER A 111 0.93 10.44 0.31
C SER A 111 0.01 9.98 -0.82
N CYS A 112 -0.93 9.08 -0.57
CA CYS A 112 -1.75 8.45 -1.60
C CYS A 112 -3.18 9.03 -1.64
N PRO A 113 -3.58 9.69 -2.76
CA PRO A 113 -4.95 10.17 -2.95
C PRO A 113 -6.03 9.10 -2.86
N ALA A 114 -5.72 7.86 -3.25
CA ALA A 114 -6.68 6.77 -3.12
C ALA A 114 -7.06 6.49 -1.66
N VAL A 115 -6.10 6.65 -0.74
CA VAL A 115 -6.32 6.40 0.70
C VAL A 115 -7.10 7.55 1.32
N TYR A 116 -6.58 8.78 1.25
CA TYR A 116 -7.19 9.91 1.96
C TYR A 116 -8.50 10.40 1.32
N LYS A 117 -8.75 10.11 0.04
CA LYS A 117 -10.07 10.33 -0.62
C LYS A 117 -11.02 9.13 -0.47
N GLY A 118 -10.56 8.01 0.11
CA GLY A 118 -11.41 6.83 0.33
C GLY A 118 -11.86 6.13 -0.94
N LEU A 119 -11.03 6.10 -1.98
CA LEU A 119 -11.35 5.43 -3.24
C LEU A 119 -11.47 3.91 -3.03
N LYS A 120 -12.46 3.30 -3.68
CA LYS A 120 -12.73 1.87 -3.56
C LYS A 120 -12.11 1.10 -4.74
N PRO A 121 -11.39 -0.01 -4.50
CA PRO A 121 -10.81 -0.78 -5.57
C PRO A 121 -11.84 -1.69 -6.24
N LYS A 122 -11.53 -2.08 -7.48
CA LYS A 122 -12.34 -3.01 -8.28
C LYS A 122 -12.60 -4.33 -7.55
N ALA A 123 -13.78 -4.90 -7.78
CA ALA A 123 -14.14 -6.19 -7.18
C ALA A 123 -13.18 -7.33 -7.58
N ALA A 124 -12.73 -7.35 -8.83
CA ALA A 124 -11.76 -8.33 -9.32
C ALA A 124 -10.42 -8.22 -8.57
N PHE A 125 -9.92 -6.99 -8.36
CA PHE A 125 -8.73 -6.74 -7.55
C PHE A 125 -8.90 -7.23 -6.12
N LYS A 126 -10.03 -6.89 -5.46
CA LYS A 126 -10.29 -7.37 -4.09
C LYS A 126 -10.27 -8.89 -4.00
N ARG A 127 -10.89 -9.59 -4.95
CA ARG A 127 -10.87 -11.06 -5.00
C ARG A 127 -9.46 -11.61 -5.18
N ALA A 128 -8.68 -11.03 -6.09
CA ALA A 128 -7.31 -11.46 -6.33
C ALA A 128 -6.41 -11.28 -5.10
N VAL A 129 -6.51 -10.11 -4.44
CA VAL A 129 -5.76 -9.82 -3.20
C VAL A 129 -6.14 -10.79 -2.08
N LYS A 130 -7.44 -11.05 -1.87
CA LYS A 130 -7.89 -12.02 -0.86
C LYS A 130 -7.36 -13.44 -1.14
N ARG A 131 -7.35 -13.86 -2.40
CA ARG A 131 -6.81 -15.18 -2.80
C ARG A 131 -5.30 -15.26 -2.62
N ALA A 132 -4.57 -14.21 -3.01
CA ALA A 132 -3.13 -14.14 -2.83
C ALA A 132 -2.75 -14.20 -1.34
N ALA A 133 -3.49 -13.48 -0.48
CA ALA A 133 -3.29 -13.52 0.96
C ALA A 133 -3.60 -14.91 1.56
N LEU A 134 -4.60 -15.63 1.04
CA LEU A 134 -4.85 -17.02 1.43
C LEU A 134 -3.71 -17.97 1.03
N CYS A 135 -3.07 -17.75 -0.13
CA CYS A 135 -1.89 -18.52 -0.52
C CYS A 135 -0.73 -18.23 0.44
N LEU A 136 -0.43 -16.95 0.68
CA LEU A 136 0.62 -16.52 1.61
C LEU A 136 0.43 -17.08 3.03
N ALA A 137 -0.81 -17.07 3.53
CA ALA A 137 -1.14 -17.55 4.88
C ALA A 137 -0.93 -19.06 5.09
N ARG A 138 -0.61 -19.84 4.06
CA ARG A 138 -0.24 -21.27 4.19
C ARG A 138 1.19 -21.48 4.65
N ASP A 139 2.03 -20.46 4.51
CA ASP A 139 3.38 -20.43 5.08
C ASP A 139 3.36 -19.71 6.43
N ALA A 140 4.06 -20.26 7.42
CA ALA A 140 3.98 -19.79 8.80
C ALA A 140 4.63 -18.41 8.97
N GLU A 141 5.75 -18.16 8.29
CA GLU A 141 6.45 -16.88 8.33
C GLU A 141 5.64 -15.79 7.62
N ASN A 142 5.08 -16.10 6.45
CA ASN A 142 4.18 -15.19 5.75
C ASN A 142 2.89 -14.89 6.53
N LEU A 143 2.34 -15.90 7.23
CA LEU A 143 1.20 -15.69 8.12
C LEU A 143 1.55 -14.76 9.29
N LYS A 144 2.76 -14.89 9.86
CA LYS A 144 3.27 -13.98 10.90
C LYS A 144 3.36 -12.54 10.38
N ILE A 145 3.97 -12.33 9.21
CA ILE A 145 4.05 -11.00 8.56
C ILE A 145 2.65 -10.39 8.35
N LEU A 146 1.69 -11.19 7.88
CA LEU A 146 0.30 -10.75 7.67
C LEU A 146 -0.38 -10.32 8.98
N ARG A 147 -0.13 -11.05 10.09
CA ARG A 147 -0.68 -10.75 11.42
C ARG A 147 -0.07 -9.49 12.01
N GLU A 148 1.25 -9.41 12.04
CA GLU A 148 1.98 -8.26 12.61
C GLU A 148 1.65 -6.97 11.87
N THR A 149 1.62 -7.02 10.53
CA THR A 149 1.22 -5.86 9.74
C THR A 149 -0.24 -5.49 9.99
N ALA A 150 -1.14 -6.47 10.14
CA ALA A 150 -2.55 -6.18 10.43
C ALA A 150 -2.74 -5.53 11.82
N GLU A 151 -1.98 -5.95 12.82
CA GLU A 151 -1.96 -5.33 14.15
C GLU A 151 -1.46 -3.89 14.08
N MET A 152 -0.31 -3.67 13.44
CA MET A 152 0.24 -2.33 13.20
C MET A 152 -0.76 -1.41 12.48
N LEU A 153 -1.43 -1.89 11.41
CA LEU A 153 -2.42 -1.10 10.70
C LEU A 153 -3.64 -0.75 11.57
N ARG A 154 -4.09 -1.68 12.42
CA ARG A 154 -5.18 -1.41 13.39
C ARG A 154 -4.77 -0.35 14.39
N ASP A 155 -3.56 -0.43 14.93
CA ASP A 155 -3.08 0.52 15.93
C ASP A 155 -2.83 1.91 15.34
N LEU A 156 -2.25 2.01 14.14
CA LEU A 156 -2.15 3.28 13.42
C LEU A 156 -3.53 3.88 13.11
N THR A 157 -4.51 3.04 12.79
CA THR A 157 -5.89 3.50 12.55
C THR A 157 -6.53 4.05 13.82
N LYS A 158 -6.39 3.36 14.96
CA LYS A 158 -6.86 3.83 16.27
C LYS A 158 -6.17 5.13 16.66
N LEU A 159 -4.84 5.21 16.52
CA LEU A 159 -4.06 6.41 16.85
C LEU A 159 -4.53 7.61 16.02
N ARG A 160 -4.71 7.42 14.70
CA ARG A 160 -5.24 8.46 13.81
C ARG A 160 -6.65 8.89 14.23
N GLN A 161 -7.51 7.95 14.62
CA GLN A 161 -8.85 8.27 15.13
C GLN A 161 -8.78 9.08 16.42
N SER A 162 -7.90 8.73 17.37
CA SER A 162 -7.71 9.49 18.61
C SER A 162 -7.18 10.91 18.35
N LEU A 163 -6.21 11.07 17.44
CA LEU A 163 -5.66 12.39 17.07
C LEU A 163 -6.68 13.26 16.31
N ASN A 164 -7.60 12.65 15.59
CA ASN A 164 -8.68 13.37 14.91
C ASN A 164 -9.88 13.63 15.82
N GLY A 165 -10.19 12.72 16.76
CA GLY A 165 -11.23 12.85 17.77
C GLY A 165 -10.86 13.83 18.89
N GLY A 166 -9.56 14.05 19.13
CA GLY A 166 -9.04 15.12 19.99
C GLY A 166 -9.09 16.52 19.34
N ARG A 167 -9.38 16.61 18.04
CA ARG A 167 -9.73 17.88 17.37
C ARG A 167 -11.24 18.12 17.46
N GLY A 168 -11.74 18.21 18.68
CA GLY A 168 -13.01 18.88 18.96
C GLY A 168 -12.87 20.36 18.61
N SER A 169 -13.76 20.86 17.75
CA SER A 169 -13.96 22.29 17.43
C SER A 169 -12.69 23.12 17.21
N SER A 170 -12.02 22.96 16.06
CA SER A 170 -11.36 24.12 15.45
C SER A 170 -12.29 24.66 14.37
N HIS A 171 -12.84 25.85 14.65
CA HIS A 171 -13.28 26.78 13.62
C HIS A 171 -12.26 26.81 12.48
N PRO A 172 -12.67 27.09 11.23
CA PRO A 172 -11.71 27.25 10.15
C PRO A 172 -10.72 28.33 10.58
N VAL A 173 -9.49 27.92 10.89
CA VAL A 173 -8.38 28.85 11.07
C VAL A 173 -8.22 29.46 9.70
N ARG A 174 -8.83 30.63 9.50
CA ARG A 174 -8.42 31.58 8.48
C ARG A 174 -6.95 31.83 8.76
N LEU A 175 -6.08 31.05 8.12
CA LEU A 175 -4.74 31.47 7.79
C LEU A 175 -4.92 32.68 6.87
N THR A 176 -5.16 33.84 7.47
CA THR A 176 -4.81 35.11 6.87
C THR A 176 -3.29 35.13 6.87
N CYS A 177 -2.69 34.39 5.93
CA CYS A 177 -1.33 34.66 5.52
C CYS A 177 -1.35 36.09 5.00
N ARG A 178 -0.91 37.04 5.83
CA ARG A 178 -0.75 38.46 5.49
C ARG A 178 0.33 38.70 4.42
N PHE A 179 0.85 37.62 3.81
CA PHE A 179 2.01 37.63 2.92
C PHE A 179 1.86 36.80 1.63
N CYS A 180 0.67 36.25 1.31
CA CYS A 180 0.46 35.55 0.04
C CYS A 180 -0.92 35.84 -0.58
N ALA A 181 -0.99 36.95 -1.31
CA ALA A 181 -1.76 37.17 -2.55
C ALA A 181 -1.32 38.56 -3.09
N PRO A 182 -1.23 38.81 -4.42
CA PRO A 182 -2.10 38.25 -5.46
C PRO A 182 -1.46 37.89 -6.81
N SER A 183 -1.95 36.82 -7.44
CA SER A 183 -2.13 36.60 -8.89
C SER A 183 -2.35 35.09 -9.04
N TYR A 184 -3.55 34.58 -9.29
CA TYR A 184 -4.23 34.65 -10.57
C TYR A 184 -5.66 34.16 -10.31
N ARG A 185 -6.63 35.08 -10.29
CA ARG A 185 -8.04 34.74 -10.54
C ARG A 185 -8.22 34.95 -12.03
N ASP A 186 -8.59 33.90 -12.75
CA ASP A 186 -9.59 33.94 -13.82
C ASP A 186 -9.73 32.57 -14.48
N GLY A 187 -10.97 32.16 -14.75
CA GLY A 187 -11.27 31.13 -15.74
C GLY A 187 -11.92 29.84 -15.24
N PHE A 188 -13.04 29.92 -14.52
CA PHE A 188 -14.08 28.89 -14.61
C PHE A 188 -15.26 29.49 -15.38
N ARG A 189 -15.40 29.11 -16.65
CA ARG A 189 -16.66 29.26 -17.40
C ARG A 189 -17.04 27.88 -17.92
N GLN A 190 -18.30 27.56 -17.72
CA GLN A 190 -18.98 26.32 -18.12
C GLN A 190 -18.68 25.91 -19.55
N VAL A 191 -18.45 24.62 -19.77
CA VAL A 191 -18.96 23.82 -20.90
C VAL A 191 -19.22 22.41 -20.39
#